data_AF-A0A0F8YG14-F1
#
_entry.id   AF-A0A0F8YG14-F1
#
_cell.length_a   1.000
_cell.length_b   1.000
_cell.length_c   1.000
_cell.angle_alpha   90.00
_cell.angle_beta   90.00
_cell.angle_gamma   90.00
#
_symmetry.space_group_name_H-M   'P 1'
#
loop_
_entity.id
_entity.type
_entity.pdbx_description
1 polymer ?
#
loop_
_entity_poly.entity_id
_entity_poly.type
_entity_poly.pdbx_seq_one_letter_code
_entity_poly.pdbx_strand_id
1 'polypeptide(L)'
;VDDGGQVVDFLAWGYEAQQISDLSLNIGPFENITVGDAWVGDSAAKATGTSDLSMQRTGNTDHNDASDWDFIPDESPRIWNDYLILPVSSRGGIELPSSETTHYFRTEFDFSDPVDQTQLTLDLAVDDGAVLYLNGQEIYRQNMPEGPVGYDTLATADVGTATFTNDVNLPMGSLRQGTNVLAMEVHQAVAGQSDMYFAAEVIATIWPPEWQMANARLALNEVSPGSPSPFWLELANYGTRPMEIGGYVIATSDGDEYVLPLERLPAGGFRSLDEAELGFNAAPGERLLIYSPGRSGVVDGYRVDTVARGRWPDGTGTWLYPDAPTAGEANSFALHDEIVINEIMY
;
A
#
# COMPACT_ATOMS: atom_id res chain seq x y z
N VAL A 1 -14.63 9.10 15.99
CA VAL A 1 -14.25 10.51 16.19
C VAL A 1 -12.73 10.59 16.14
N ASP A 2 -12.15 11.52 15.40
CA ASP A 2 -10.71 11.74 15.33
C ASP A 2 -10.24 12.94 16.18
N ASP A 3 -8.92 13.15 16.20
CA ASP A 3 -8.22 14.10 17.07
C ASP A 3 -8.46 15.59 16.72
N GLY A 4 -9.29 15.87 15.71
CA GLY A 4 -9.80 17.20 15.37
C GLY A 4 -11.18 17.51 15.97
N GLY A 5 -11.77 16.57 16.72
CA GLY A 5 -13.13 16.69 17.25
C GLY A 5 -14.22 16.45 16.20
N GLN A 6 -13.93 15.70 15.14
CA GLN A 6 -14.93 15.29 14.13
C GLN A 6 -15.23 13.80 14.23
N VAL A 7 -16.49 13.43 14.01
CA VAL A 7 -16.97 12.04 14.09
C VAL A 7 -16.52 11.26 12.85
N VAL A 8 -16.09 10.02 13.05
CA VAL A 8 -15.81 9.06 11.97
C VAL A 8 -16.85 7.97 12.13
N ASP A 9 -17.71 7.84 11.13
CA ASP A 9 -18.92 7.03 11.15
C ASP A 9 -18.72 5.76 10.30
N PHE A 10 -19.22 4.62 10.78
CA PHE A 10 -19.29 3.38 10.02
C PHE A 10 -20.74 2.90 9.96
N LEU A 11 -21.19 2.58 8.75
CA LEU A 11 -22.56 2.19 8.47
C LEU A 11 -22.67 0.67 8.34
N ALA A 12 -23.13 -0.02 9.38
CA ALA A 12 -23.51 -1.43 9.29
C ALA A 12 -24.94 -1.56 8.76
N TRP A 13 -25.15 -2.26 7.63
CA TRP A 13 -26.50 -2.58 7.13
C TRP A 13 -26.87 -4.04 7.39
N GLY A 14 -28.16 -4.32 7.56
CA GLY A 14 -28.71 -5.68 7.45
C GLY A 14 -28.61 -6.56 8.71
N TYR A 15 -28.43 -5.96 9.90
CA TYR A 15 -28.41 -6.67 11.18
C TYR A 15 -29.57 -6.21 12.07
N GLU A 16 -30.21 -7.13 12.78
CA GLU A 16 -31.24 -6.81 13.77
C GLU A 16 -30.65 -6.21 15.05
N ALA A 17 -31.47 -5.48 15.81
CA ALA A 17 -31.02 -4.79 17.01
C ALA A 17 -30.38 -5.65 18.09
N GLN A 18 -30.86 -6.87 18.23
CA GLN A 18 -30.30 -7.86 19.13
C GLN A 18 -28.92 -8.36 18.67
N GLN A 19 -28.72 -8.50 17.35
CA GLN A 19 -27.46 -8.99 16.77
C GLN A 19 -26.35 -7.95 16.95
N ILE A 20 -26.74 -6.68 16.82
CA ILE A 20 -25.89 -5.52 17.02
C ILE A 20 -25.43 -5.39 18.48
N SER A 21 -26.34 -5.55 19.43
CA SER A 21 -25.98 -5.49 20.86
C SER A 21 -25.07 -6.63 21.31
N ASP A 22 -25.07 -7.74 20.57
CA ASP A 22 -24.29 -8.95 20.85
C ASP A 22 -22.95 -9.00 20.06
N LEU A 23 -22.68 -8.01 19.19
CA LEU A 23 -21.42 -7.93 18.44
C LEU A 23 -20.24 -7.69 19.41
N SER A 24 -19.35 -8.67 19.50
CA SER A 24 -18.02 -8.47 20.08
C SER A 24 -17.09 -7.97 18.98
N LEU A 25 -16.91 -6.66 18.91
CA LEU A 25 -16.02 -6.01 17.94
C LEU A 25 -14.58 -6.08 18.49
N ASN A 26 -13.74 -6.89 17.85
CA ASN A 26 -12.30 -6.95 18.08
C ASN A 26 -11.60 -6.47 16.81
N ILE A 27 -11.20 -5.20 16.77
CA ILE A 27 -10.60 -4.59 15.59
C ILE A 27 -9.07 -4.45 15.76
N GLY A 28 -8.38 -5.38 16.42
CA GLY A 28 -6.91 -5.32 16.50
C GLY A 28 -6.41 -4.42 17.65
N PRO A 29 -5.54 -3.41 17.44
CA PRO A 29 -4.84 -2.69 18.52
C PRO A 29 -5.75 -1.83 19.40
N PHE A 30 -7.04 -1.77 19.06
CA PHE A 30 -7.90 -0.73 19.56
C PHE A 30 -8.83 -1.19 20.68
N GLU A 31 -8.82 -0.44 21.78
CA GLU A 31 -9.58 -0.71 22.99
C GLU A 31 -10.61 0.41 23.26
N ASN A 32 -11.78 0.09 23.85
CA ASN A 32 -12.88 1.01 24.23
C ASN A 32 -13.89 1.44 23.14
N ILE A 33 -14.42 0.47 22.40
CA ILE A 33 -15.52 0.63 21.44
C ILE A 33 -16.86 0.94 22.14
N THR A 34 -17.63 1.94 21.67
CA THR A 34 -18.99 2.25 22.14
C THR A 34 -20.02 2.25 21.00
N VAL A 35 -21.31 2.13 21.32
CA VAL A 35 -22.41 2.14 20.34
C VAL A 35 -23.25 3.40 20.56
N GLY A 36 -23.42 4.22 19.52
CA GLY A 36 -24.21 5.47 19.54
C GLY A 36 -25.70 5.29 19.28
N ASP A 37 -26.39 6.41 19.07
CA ASP A 37 -27.85 6.47 18.82
C ASP A 37 -28.21 6.02 17.39
N ALA A 38 -29.50 5.78 17.14
CA ALA A 38 -30.00 5.24 15.86
C ALA A 38 -30.23 6.34 14.81
N TRP A 39 -29.97 6.01 13.54
CA TRP A 39 -30.27 6.83 12.37
C TRP A 39 -31.74 7.29 12.30
N VAL A 40 -31.94 8.55 11.96
CA VAL A 40 -33.23 9.23 11.81
C VAL A 40 -33.35 9.80 10.39
N GLY A 41 -33.48 8.91 9.39
CA GLY A 41 -33.69 9.30 7.98
C GLY A 41 -34.40 8.24 7.16
N ASP A 42 -34.88 8.61 5.96
CA ASP A 42 -35.53 7.68 5.03
C ASP A 42 -34.57 6.55 4.60
N SER A 43 -35.06 5.30 4.55
CA SER A 43 -34.31 4.10 4.15
C SER A 43 -34.02 4.00 2.64
N ALA A 44 -34.39 5.03 1.87
CA ALA A 44 -34.24 5.02 0.42
C ALA A 44 -32.81 5.43 0.04
N ALA A 45 -31.99 4.44 -0.33
CA ALA A 45 -30.75 4.66 -1.05
C ALA A 45 -31.02 5.53 -2.28
N LYS A 46 -30.64 6.81 -2.23
CA LYS A 46 -30.73 7.71 -3.40
C LYS A 46 -29.52 7.50 -4.31
N ALA A 47 -29.44 6.32 -4.91
CA ALA A 47 -28.56 6.11 -6.06
C ALA A 47 -29.31 6.51 -7.34
N THR A 48 -29.26 7.80 -7.70
CA THR A 48 -29.66 8.26 -9.05
C THR A 48 -28.60 9.11 -9.74
N GLY A 49 -27.34 9.05 -9.29
CA GLY A 49 -26.21 9.75 -9.88
C GLY A 49 -25.35 8.85 -10.79
N THR A 50 -24.68 9.46 -11.77
CA THR A 50 -23.72 8.82 -12.68
C THR A 50 -22.49 8.27 -11.91
N SER A 51 -21.73 7.37 -12.52
CA SER A 51 -20.59 6.61 -11.98
C SER A 51 -19.43 7.41 -11.35
N ASP A 52 -19.51 8.74 -11.38
CA ASP A 52 -18.39 9.64 -11.12
C ASP A 52 -18.63 10.50 -9.87
N LEU A 53 -19.67 10.20 -9.08
CA LEU A 53 -19.97 10.91 -7.84
C LEU A 53 -19.62 10.05 -6.62
N SER A 54 -18.80 10.60 -5.73
CA SER A 54 -18.63 10.02 -4.38
C SER A 54 -19.57 10.72 -3.41
N MET A 55 -20.29 9.95 -2.59
CA MET A 55 -21.07 10.49 -1.48
C MET A 55 -20.09 10.73 -0.33
N GLN A 56 -20.03 11.97 0.15
CA GLN A 56 -19.13 12.39 1.21
C GLN A 56 -19.89 13.05 2.33
N ARG A 57 -19.40 12.88 3.55
CA ARG A 57 -19.94 13.60 4.69
C ARG A 57 -19.66 15.09 4.52
N THR A 58 -20.60 15.96 4.83
CA THR A 58 -20.40 17.41 4.84
C THR A 58 -20.65 18.00 6.22
N GLY A 59 -19.72 18.84 6.66
CA GLY A 59 -19.77 19.47 7.98
C GLY A 59 -19.27 18.56 9.11
N ASN A 60 -19.44 19.04 10.34
CA ASN A 60 -18.88 18.49 11.58
C ASN A 60 -19.93 18.25 12.67
N THR A 61 -21.20 18.49 12.37
CA THR A 61 -22.32 18.19 13.26
C THR A 61 -22.82 16.79 12.93
N ASP A 62 -23.20 16.04 13.95
CA ASP A 62 -23.85 14.73 13.83
C ASP A 62 -25.36 14.94 13.93
N HIS A 63 -26.07 14.81 12.81
CA HIS A 63 -27.53 14.91 12.75
C HIS A 63 -28.20 13.53 12.71
N ASN A 64 -27.44 12.44 12.65
CA ASN A 64 -27.94 11.08 12.45
C ASN A 64 -28.92 10.99 11.27
N ASP A 65 -28.76 11.83 10.23
CA ASP A 65 -29.68 11.89 9.09
C ASP A 65 -28.99 12.22 7.76
N ALA A 66 -29.75 12.19 6.66
CA ALA A 66 -29.21 12.37 5.31
C ALA A 66 -28.60 13.76 5.07
N SER A 67 -28.78 14.74 5.96
CA SER A 67 -28.19 16.08 5.85
C SER A 67 -26.69 16.09 6.14
N ASP A 68 -26.15 15.02 6.72
CA ASP A 68 -24.73 14.86 6.96
C ASP A 68 -23.95 14.51 5.68
N TRP A 69 -24.60 14.31 4.53
CA TRP A 69 -23.97 13.80 3.31
C TRP A 69 -24.26 14.68 2.08
N ASP A 70 -23.24 14.93 1.25
CA ASP A 70 -23.36 15.58 -0.06
C ASP A 70 -22.56 14.81 -1.13
N PHE A 71 -22.98 14.91 -2.39
CA PHE A 71 -22.26 14.28 -3.50
C PHE A 71 -21.25 15.27 -4.07
N ILE A 72 -19.97 14.90 -4.05
CA ILE A 72 -18.95 15.72 -4.69
C ILE A 72 -18.54 15.14 -6.06
N PRO A 73 -18.30 16.00 -7.06
CA PRO A 73 -17.98 15.61 -8.43
C PRO A 73 -16.51 15.22 -8.67
N ASP A 74 -15.63 15.43 -7.69
CA ASP A 74 -14.21 15.09 -7.78
C ASP A 74 -13.93 13.79 -6.99
N GLU A 75 -13.14 12.89 -7.58
CA GLU A 75 -12.68 11.67 -6.89
C GLU A 75 -11.99 12.06 -5.58
N SER A 76 -12.48 11.53 -4.45
CA SER A 76 -11.82 11.65 -3.15
C SER A 76 -10.35 11.19 -3.29
N PRO A 77 -9.36 11.89 -2.70
CA PRO A 77 -8.00 11.37 -2.61
C PRO A 77 -8.08 10.03 -1.88
N ARG A 78 -7.77 8.95 -2.61
CA ARG A 78 -7.95 7.56 -2.18
C ARG A 78 -7.11 7.24 -0.94
N ILE A 79 -7.60 7.61 0.24
CA ILE A 79 -7.20 7.00 1.50
C ILE A 79 -8.11 5.79 1.64
N TRP A 80 -7.60 4.63 1.24
CA TRP A 80 -8.26 3.36 1.48
C TRP A 80 -8.32 3.13 2.99
N ASN A 81 -9.48 2.71 3.51
CA ASN A 81 -9.60 2.21 4.87
C ASN A 81 -8.86 0.86 4.97
N ASP A 82 -7.53 0.90 5.09
CA ASP A 82 -6.64 -0.28 5.09
C ASP A 82 -6.88 -1.25 6.26
N TYR A 83 -7.76 -0.91 7.21
CA TYR A 83 -8.08 -1.74 8.37
C TYR A 83 -9.57 -2.12 8.50
N LEU A 84 -10.41 -1.74 7.54
CA LEU A 84 -11.76 -2.30 7.43
C LEU A 84 -11.72 -3.45 6.42
N ILE A 85 -11.36 -4.64 6.91
CA ILE A 85 -11.50 -5.87 6.13
C ILE A 85 -12.99 -6.19 6.03
N LEU A 86 -13.66 -5.56 5.06
CA LEU A 86 -14.80 -6.18 4.42
C LEU A 86 -14.27 -7.37 3.60
N PRO A 87 -15.02 -8.48 3.48
CA PRO A 87 -14.68 -9.52 2.53
C PRO A 87 -14.75 -8.90 1.12
N VAL A 88 -13.60 -8.44 0.66
CA VAL A 88 -13.27 -7.95 -0.69
C VAL A 88 -14.03 -6.70 -1.19
N SER A 89 -13.32 -5.59 -1.36
CA SER A 89 -13.11 -4.96 -2.70
C SER A 89 -12.28 -3.67 -2.62
N SER A 90 -10.96 -3.81 -2.59
CA SER A 90 -10.03 -2.72 -2.93
C SER A 90 -8.92 -3.13 -3.90
N ARG A 91 -8.58 -4.42 -3.97
CA ARG A 91 -7.70 -4.99 -5.00
C ARG A 91 -8.54 -5.91 -5.90
N GLY A 92 -8.93 -5.43 -7.07
CA GLY A 92 -9.91 -6.07 -7.96
C GLY A 92 -9.67 -7.56 -8.24
N GLY A 93 -10.38 -8.42 -7.52
CA GLY A 93 -10.47 -9.85 -7.82
C GLY A 93 -11.49 -10.14 -8.92
N ILE A 94 -11.45 -11.36 -9.45
CA ILE A 94 -12.37 -11.84 -10.48
C ILE A 94 -13.15 -13.02 -9.91
N GLU A 95 -14.48 -12.96 -10.00
CA GLU A 95 -15.35 -14.13 -9.85
C GLU A 95 -15.32 -14.96 -11.14
N LEU A 96 -15.11 -16.28 -11.01
CA LEU A 96 -14.92 -17.17 -12.16
C LEU A 96 -16.12 -18.11 -12.37
N PRO A 97 -16.41 -18.50 -13.63
CA PRO A 97 -17.54 -19.38 -13.93
C PRO A 97 -17.38 -20.78 -13.30
N SER A 98 -18.49 -21.32 -12.78
CA SER A 98 -18.53 -22.41 -11.80
C SER A 98 -18.53 -23.85 -12.35
N SER A 99 -18.32 -24.08 -13.65
CA SER A 99 -18.38 -25.44 -14.21
C SER A 99 -17.05 -26.19 -14.23
N GLU A 100 -15.93 -25.48 -14.03
CA GLU A 100 -14.60 -26.04 -14.22
C GLU A 100 -13.85 -26.17 -12.89
N THR A 101 -13.23 -27.33 -12.68
CA THR A 101 -12.39 -27.59 -11.49
C THR A 101 -11.18 -26.67 -11.40
N THR A 102 -10.66 -26.22 -12.56
CA THR A 102 -9.42 -25.43 -12.62
C THR A 102 -9.53 -24.27 -13.59
N HIS A 103 -8.98 -23.13 -13.19
CA HIS A 103 -8.82 -21.94 -14.03
C HIS A 103 -7.34 -21.58 -14.18
N TYR A 104 -6.96 -21.14 -15.38
CA TYR A 104 -5.57 -20.86 -15.73
C TYR A 104 -5.38 -19.37 -16.05
N PHE A 105 -4.44 -18.74 -15.36
CA PHE A 105 -4.03 -17.36 -15.58
C PHE A 105 -2.59 -17.33 -16.08
N ARG A 106 -2.30 -16.45 -17.03
CA ARG A 106 -0.94 -16.25 -17.54
C ARG A 106 -0.73 -14.81 -17.95
N THR A 107 0.42 -14.26 -17.58
CA THR A 107 0.88 -12.98 -18.08
C THR A 107 2.37 -13.04 -18.39
N GLU A 108 2.82 -12.16 -19.27
CA GLU A 108 4.23 -11.96 -19.59
C GLU A 108 4.67 -10.61 -19.04
N PHE A 109 5.90 -10.52 -18.55
CA PHE A 109 6.51 -9.28 -18.11
C PHE A 109 7.98 -9.24 -18.48
N ASP A 110 8.47 -8.05 -18.83
CA ASP A 110 9.89 -7.83 -19.05
C ASP A 110 10.54 -7.37 -17.73
N PHE A 111 11.68 -7.98 -17.40
CA PHE A 111 12.45 -7.66 -16.20
C PHE A 111 13.86 -7.23 -16.57
N SER A 112 14.20 -5.96 -16.35
CA SER A 112 15.51 -5.40 -16.75
C SER A 112 16.52 -5.29 -15.60
N ASP A 113 16.08 -5.40 -14.35
CA ASP A 113 16.93 -5.15 -13.19
C ASP A 113 17.86 -6.35 -12.86
N PRO A 114 18.88 -6.17 -12.01
CA PRO A 114 19.76 -7.27 -11.62
C PRO A 114 19.03 -8.30 -10.75
N VAL A 115 18.95 -9.55 -11.23
CA VAL A 115 18.24 -10.64 -10.55
C VAL A 115 18.85 -10.96 -9.18
N ASP A 116 20.18 -10.83 -9.05
CA ASP A 116 20.92 -11.07 -7.81
C ASP A 116 20.66 -10.04 -6.70
N GLN A 117 19.99 -8.94 -7.06
CA GLN A 117 19.63 -7.83 -6.18
C GLN A 117 18.13 -7.76 -5.90
N THR A 118 17.36 -8.71 -6.42
CA THR A 118 15.90 -8.64 -6.40
C THR A 118 15.31 -9.67 -5.46
N GLN A 119 14.24 -9.30 -4.77
CA GLN A 119 13.35 -10.19 -4.03
C GLN A 119 11.95 -10.11 -4.63
N LEU A 120 11.29 -11.26 -4.78
CA LEU A 120 9.89 -11.34 -5.16
C LEU A 120 9.04 -11.73 -3.95
N THR A 121 7.96 -10.98 -3.71
CA THR A 121 6.90 -11.35 -2.77
C THR A 121 5.56 -11.50 -3.48
N LEU A 122 4.64 -12.26 -2.87
CA LEU A 122 3.30 -12.51 -3.36
C LEU A 122 2.27 -12.15 -2.28
N ASP A 123 1.26 -11.38 -2.68
CA ASP A 123 -0.01 -11.25 -1.98
C ASP A 123 -1.06 -12.07 -2.74
N LEU A 124 -1.67 -13.06 -2.10
CA LEU A 124 -2.63 -13.99 -2.74
C LEU A 124 -3.90 -14.15 -1.91
N ALA A 125 -5.05 -13.96 -2.53
CA ALA A 125 -6.34 -14.42 -2.04
C ALA A 125 -6.94 -15.40 -3.05
N VAL A 126 -7.27 -16.61 -2.60
CA VAL A 126 -7.79 -17.67 -3.45
C VAL A 126 -8.85 -18.50 -2.73
N ASP A 127 -9.88 -18.86 -3.49
CA ASP A 127 -10.88 -19.88 -3.18
C ASP A 127 -10.86 -20.93 -4.33
N ASP A 128 -10.30 -22.13 -4.16
CA ASP A 128 -9.86 -22.78 -2.92
C ASP A 128 -8.34 -22.93 -2.83
N GLY A 129 -7.69 -23.33 -3.92
CA GLY A 129 -6.26 -23.63 -3.97
C GLY A 129 -5.57 -23.05 -5.18
N ALA A 130 -4.26 -22.85 -5.10
CA ALA A 130 -3.48 -22.27 -6.18
C ALA A 130 -2.09 -22.88 -6.34
N VAL A 131 -1.58 -22.86 -7.58
CA VAL A 131 -0.18 -23.18 -7.90
C VAL A 131 0.39 -22.09 -8.80
N LEU A 132 1.45 -21.42 -8.35
CA LEU A 132 2.14 -20.36 -9.06
C LEU A 132 3.41 -20.88 -9.74
N TYR A 133 3.56 -20.49 -11.00
CA TYR A 133 4.71 -20.82 -11.83
C TYR A 133 5.37 -19.56 -12.35
N LEU A 134 6.70 -19.57 -12.31
CA LEU A 134 7.54 -18.60 -13.00
C LEU A 134 8.35 -19.34 -14.05
N ASN A 135 8.18 -18.96 -15.31
CA ASN A 135 8.91 -19.51 -16.44
C ASN A 135 8.78 -21.04 -16.58
N GLY A 136 7.61 -21.58 -16.21
CA GLY A 136 7.29 -23.00 -16.26
C GLY A 136 7.80 -23.82 -15.06
N GLN A 137 8.44 -23.18 -14.09
CA GLN A 137 8.82 -23.81 -12.82
C GLN A 137 7.84 -23.39 -11.73
N GLU A 138 7.33 -24.35 -10.96
CA GLU A 138 6.52 -24.08 -9.78
C GLU A 138 7.38 -23.38 -8.72
N ILE A 139 6.90 -22.23 -8.24
CA ILE A 139 7.57 -21.39 -7.25
C ILE A 139 6.75 -21.22 -5.97
N TYR A 140 5.44 -21.46 -6.02
CA TYR A 140 4.58 -21.43 -4.83
C TYR A 140 3.33 -22.28 -5.02
N ARG A 141 2.81 -22.81 -3.90
CA ARG A 141 1.62 -23.66 -3.86
C ARG A 141 0.86 -23.38 -2.57
N GLN A 142 -0.45 -23.13 -2.67
CA GLN A 142 -1.34 -22.92 -1.54
C GLN A 142 -2.52 -23.88 -1.63
N ASN A 143 -2.78 -24.61 -0.54
CA ASN A 143 -3.94 -25.49 -0.40
C ASN A 143 -4.11 -26.54 -1.52
N MET A 144 -3.02 -27.05 -2.07
CA MET A 144 -3.00 -28.11 -3.10
C MET A 144 -2.25 -29.34 -2.59
N PRO A 145 -2.68 -30.57 -2.95
CA PRO A 145 -2.03 -31.81 -2.52
C PRO A 145 -0.59 -31.87 -3.02
N GLU A 146 0.32 -32.59 -2.35
CA GLU A 146 1.67 -32.81 -2.88
C GLU A 146 1.68 -33.62 -4.19
N GLY A 147 2.73 -33.43 -4.99
CA GLY A 147 2.95 -34.18 -6.23
C GLY A 147 2.43 -33.47 -7.49
N PRO A 148 2.31 -34.20 -8.61
CA PRO A 148 1.83 -33.64 -9.87
C PRO A 148 0.41 -33.10 -9.75
N VAL A 149 0.19 -31.87 -10.21
CA VAL A 149 -1.12 -31.22 -10.29
C VAL A 149 -1.55 -31.21 -11.75
N GLY A 150 -2.79 -31.62 -11.99
CA GLY A 150 -3.46 -31.54 -13.28
C GLY A 150 -4.79 -30.79 -13.17
N TYR A 151 -5.42 -30.51 -14.30
CA TYR A 151 -6.67 -29.73 -14.37
C TYR A 151 -7.85 -30.35 -13.58
N ASP A 152 -7.78 -31.63 -13.23
CA ASP A 152 -8.78 -32.37 -12.45
C ASP A 152 -8.36 -32.58 -10.99
N THR A 153 -7.19 -32.07 -10.59
CA THR A 153 -6.73 -32.11 -9.21
C THR A 153 -7.53 -31.12 -8.37
N LEU A 154 -8.07 -31.59 -7.25
CA LEU A 154 -8.82 -30.76 -6.32
C LEU A 154 -7.88 -30.10 -5.30
N ALA A 155 -8.29 -28.94 -4.80
CA ALA A 155 -7.69 -28.33 -3.62
C ALA A 155 -7.88 -29.24 -2.39
N THR A 156 -6.99 -29.11 -1.40
CA THR A 156 -6.95 -30.02 -0.24
C THR A 156 -8.07 -29.75 0.75
N ALA A 157 -8.55 -28.51 0.82
CA ALA A 157 -9.63 -28.07 1.68
C ALA A 157 -10.47 -26.97 1.01
N ASP A 158 -11.73 -26.89 1.41
CA ASP A 158 -12.69 -25.86 1.01
C ASP A 158 -12.40 -24.54 1.77
N VAL A 159 -12.43 -23.40 1.09
CA VAL A 159 -12.12 -22.07 1.62
C VAL A 159 -13.32 -21.14 1.46
N GLY A 160 -14.31 -21.24 2.35
CA GLY A 160 -15.56 -20.47 2.19
C GLY A 160 -15.46 -18.93 2.18
N THR A 161 -14.31 -18.33 2.53
CA THR A 161 -14.06 -16.90 2.27
C THR A 161 -12.58 -16.67 2.02
N ALA A 162 -12.23 -16.29 0.79
CA ALA A 162 -10.86 -15.96 0.43
C ALA A 162 -10.34 -14.77 1.25
N THR A 163 -9.16 -14.93 1.85
CA THR A 163 -8.42 -13.87 2.54
C THR A 163 -7.02 -13.79 1.98
N PHE A 164 -6.42 -12.60 2.01
CA PHE A 164 -5.06 -12.43 1.53
C PHE A 164 -4.04 -13.08 2.46
N THR A 165 -3.18 -13.91 1.88
CA THR A 165 -1.88 -14.26 2.42
C THR A 165 -0.88 -13.27 1.84
N ASN A 166 -0.33 -12.38 2.68
CA ASN A 166 0.55 -11.29 2.25
C ASN A 166 2.03 -11.65 2.41
N ASP A 167 2.88 -10.96 1.65
CA ASP A 167 4.35 -10.98 1.76
C ASP A 167 4.99 -12.37 1.67
N VAL A 168 4.38 -13.27 0.90
CA VAL A 168 4.93 -14.62 0.69
C VAL A 168 6.21 -14.53 -0.14
N ASN A 169 7.34 -14.90 0.45
CA ASN A 169 8.62 -14.93 -0.25
C ASN A 169 8.64 -15.98 -1.38
N LEU A 170 8.91 -15.53 -2.60
CA LEU A 170 8.99 -16.39 -3.77
C LEU A 170 10.45 -16.76 -4.12
N PRO A 171 10.73 -18.03 -4.50
CA PRO A 171 12.01 -18.43 -5.04
C PRO A 171 12.40 -17.65 -6.32
N MET A 172 13.62 -17.10 -6.32
CA MET A 172 14.16 -16.28 -7.41
C MET A 172 14.81 -17.08 -8.56
N GLY A 173 15.06 -18.38 -8.36
CA GLY A 173 15.90 -19.18 -9.25
C GLY A 173 15.42 -19.29 -10.70
N SER A 174 14.16 -18.94 -10.94
CA SER A 174 13.52 -18.97 -12.26
C SER A 174 13.39 -17.58 -12.89
N LEU A 175 13.62 -16.48 -12.15
CA LEU A 175 13.60 -15.12 -12.68
C LEU A 175 14.81 -14.88 -13.59
N ARG A 176 14.58 -14.21 -14.71
CA ARG A 176 15.60 -13.92 -15.72
C ARG A 176 15.56 -12.45 -16.07
N GLN A 177 16.69 -11.89 -16.50
CA GLN A 177 16.65 -10.63 -17.25
C GLN A 177 16.00 -10.86 -18.62
N GLY A 178 15.17 -9.92 -19.06
CA GLY A 178 14.34 -10.00 -20.25
C GLY A 178 12.93 -10.53 -19.95
N THR A 179 12.31 -11.18 -20.93
CA THR A 179 10.92 -11.64 -20.84
C THR A 179 10.78 -12.85 -19.91
N ASN A 180 9.84 -12.75 -18.98
CA ASN A 180 9.43 -13.78 -18.04
C ASN A 180 7.93 -14.05 -18.19
N VAL A 181 7.53 -15.28 -17.87
CA VAL A 181 6.13 -15.70 -17.87
C VAL A 181 5.72 -16.06 -16.45
N LEU A 182 4.69 -15.39 -15.93
CA LEU A 182 4.04 -15.78 -14.69
C LEU A 182 2.73 -16.50 -15.03
N ALA A 183 2.50 -17.66 -14.42
CA ALA A 183 1.27 -18.42 -14.60
C ALA A 183 0.74 -18.93 -13.26
N MET A 184 -0.58 -18.98 -13.12
CA MET A 184 -1.26 -19.50 -11.94
C MET A 184 -2.34 -20.49 -12.36
N GLU A 185 -2.41 -21.61 -11.66
CA GLU A 185 -3.55 -22.53 -11.68
C GLU A 185 -4.36 -22.31 -10.41
N VAL A 186 -5.67 -22.12 -10.53
CA VAL A 186 -6.62 -21.98 -9.41
C VAL A 186 -7.58 -23.16 -9.44
N HIS A 187 -7.67 -23.88 -8.34
CA HIS A 187 -8.40 -25.14 -8.23
C HIS A 187 -9.50 -25.06 -7.18
N GLN A 188 -10.59 -25.77 -7.44
CA GLN A 188 -11.68 -25.98 -6.49
C GLN A 188 -11.40 -27.20 -5.60
N ALA A 189 -11.86 -27.16 -4.35
CA ALA A 189 -11.86 -28.27 -3.42
C ALA A 189 -13.00 -29.25 -3.70
N VAL A 190 -14.10 -28.75 -4.28
CA VAL A 190 -15.29 -29.53 -4.60
C VAL A 190 -15.74 -29.22 -6.04
N ALA A 191 -15.82 -30.26 -6.87
CA ALA A 191 -16.24 -30.09 -8.26
C ALA A 191 -17.70 -29.61 -8.35
N GLY A 192 -17.93 -28.53 -9.13
CA GLY A 192 -19.26 -28.00 -9.43
C GLY A 192 -19.88 -27.11 -8.34
N GLN A 193 -19.10 -26.68 -7.35
CA GLN A 193 -19.46 -25.55 -6.47
C GLN A 193 -19.22 -24.22 -7.19
N SER A 194 -19.90 -23.16 -6.72
CA SER A 194 -20.09 -21.93 -7.50
C SER A 194 -19.77 -20.67 -6.72
N ASP A 195 -18.50 -20.48 -6.40
CA ASP A 195 -17.96 -19.27 -5.78
C ASP A 195 -16.43 -19.24 -5.82
N MET A 196 -15.82 -19.33 -7.01
CA MET A 196 -14.36 -19.12 -7.04
C MET A 196 -13.97 -17.65 -7.01
N TYR A 197 -13.03 -17.32 -6.14
CA TYR A 197 -12.40 -16.02 -6.05
C TYR A 197 -10.89 -16.13 -6.26
N PHE A 198 -10.34 -15.17 -7.01
CA PHE A 198 -8.90 -15.06 -7.22
C PHE A 198 -8.45 -13.60 -7.28
N ALA A 199 -7.42 -13.28 -6.50
CA ALA A 199 -6.63 -12.07 -6.62
C ALA A 199 -5.15 -12.37 -6.27
N ALA A 200 -4.23 -11.89 -7.10
CA ALA A 200 -2.80 -12.05 -6.85
C ALA A 200 -2.02 -10.80 -7.27
N GLU A 201 -1.05 -10.41 -6.44
CA GLU A 201 -0.07 -9.39 -6.76
C GLU A 201 1.34 -9.93 -6.49
N VAL A 202 2.23 -9.82 -7.47
CA VAL A 202 3.65 -10.16 -7.30
C VAL A 202 4.45 -8.87 -7.32
N ILE A 203 5.21 -8.63 -6.25
CA ILE A 203 6.00 -7.41 -6.05
C ILE A 203 7.47 -7.76 -6.20
N ALA A 204 8.20 -6.95 -6.97
CA ALA A 204 9.66 -7.05 -7.10
C ALA A 204 10.33 -5.89 -6.36
N THR A 205 11.09 -6.20 -5.32
CA THR A 205 11.88 -5.23 -4.55
C THR A 205 13.35 -5.38 -4.95
N ILE A 206 13.95 -4.32 -5.47
CA ILE A 206 15.36 -4.29 -5.89
C ILE A 206 16.19 -3.56 -4.83
N TRP A 207 17.18 -4.26 -4.28
CA TRP A 207 18.13 -3.75 -3.30
C TRP A 207 19.49 -3.49 -3.96
N PRO A 208 20.11 -2.31 -3.84
CA PRO A 208 21.48 -2.12 -4.30
C PRO A 208 22.43 -3.11 -3.62
N PRO A 209 23.54 -3.49 -4.29
CA PRO A 209 24.41 -4.55 -3.83
C PRO A 209 24.95 -4.25 -2.41
N GLU A 210 24.98 -5.26 -1.55
CA GLU A 210 25.20 -5.14 -0.10
C GLU A 210 26.44 -4.32 0.30
N TRP A 211 27.48 -4.25 -0.54
CA TRP A 211 28.70 -3.47 -0.30
C TRP A 211 28.54 -1.96 -0.56
N GLN A 212 27.52 -1.52 -1.31
CA GLN A 212 27.12 -0.11 -1.42
C GLN A 212 26.22 0.31 -0.24
N MET A 213 25.30 -0.56 0.18
CA MET A 213 24.45 -0.40 1.37
C MET A 213 25.24 -0.38 2.69
N ALA A 214 26.40 -1.02 2.77
CA ALA A 214 27.21 -1.03 3.99
C ALA A 214 27.82 0.35 4.34
N ASN A 215 27.92 1.28 3.38
CA ASN A 215 28.58 2.58 3.56
C ASN A 215 27.72 3.80 3.24
N ALA A 216 26.66 3.68 2.42
CA ALA A 216 25.72 4.77 2.21
C ALA A 216 24.70 4.77 3.35
N ARG A 217 24.84 5.71 4.30
CA ARG A 217 23.89 5.94 5.40
C ARG A 217 23.00 7.14 5.11
N LEU A 218 22.78 7.45 3.83
CA LEU A 218 21.99 8.58 3.35
C LEU A 218 20.68 8.06 2.80
N ALA A 219 19.56 8.71 3.13
CA ALA A 219 18.25 8.41 2.58
C ALA A 219 17.44 9.70 2.41
N LEU A 220 16.42 9.67 1.57
CA LEU A 220 15.36 10.68 1.60
C LEU A 220 14.57 10.49 2.90
N ASN A 221 14.31 11.57 3.62
CA ASN A 221 13.66 11.55 4.93
C ASN A 221 12.28 12.20 4.94
N GLU A 222 12.15 13.33 4.24
CA GLU A 222 10.91 14.08 4.12
C GLU A 222 10.84 14.68 2.73
N VAL A 223 9.66 14.71 2.12
CA VAL A 223 9.42 15.32 0.81
C VAL A 223 8.10 16.07 0.89
N SER A 224 8.13 17.33 0.46
CA SER A 224 6.93 18.16 0.36
C SER A 224 5.93 17.59 -0.66
N PRO A 225 4.67 18.08 -0.67
CA PRO A 225 3.80 17.85 -1.82
C PRO A 225 4.48 18.33 -3.10
N GLY A 226 4.24 17.62 -4.20
CA GLY A 226 4.52 18.20 -5.52
C GLY A 226 3.66 19.44 -5.77
N SER A 227 4.13 20.34 -6.66
CA SER A 227 3.47 21.60 -7.05
C SER A 227 1.93 21.61 -6.94
N PRO A 228 1.29 22.66 -6.37
CA PRO A 228 1.74 24.05 -6.33
C PRO A 228 2.34 24.57 -4.99
N SER A 229 2.73 23.68 -4.06
CA SER A 229 3.43 24.05 -2.82
C SER A 229 4.93 24.30 -3.09
N PRO A 230 5.65 25.18 -2.35
CA PRO A 230 7.09 25.28 -2.53
C PRO A 230 7.71 23.89 -2.32
N PHE A 231 8.41 23.42 -3.35
CA PHE A 231 8.99 22.09 -3.34
C PHE A 231 10.22 22.07 -2.45
N TRP A 232 10.33 21.05 -1.61
CA TRP A 232 11.53 20.78 -0.85
C TRP A 232 11.61 19.30 -0.50
N LEU A 233 12.82 18.84 -0.24
CA LEU A 233 13.10 17.50 0.25
C LEU A 233 14.16 17.54 1.33
N GLU A 234 14.26 16.46 2.08
CA GLU A 234 15.24 16.28 3.13
C GLU A 234 15.97 14.97 3.00
N LEU A 235 17.24 15.02 3.35
CA LEU A 235 18.11 13.86 3.48
C LEU A 235 18.39 13.58 4.94
N ALA A 236 18.42 12.31 5.34
CA ALA A 236 18.85 11.89 6.67
C ALA A 236 20.13 11.06 6.59
N ASN A 237 21.10 11.37 7.45
CA ASN A 237 22.18 10.45 7.79
C ASN A 237 21.72 9.50 8.91
N TYR A 238 21.14 8.36 8.55
CA TYR A 238 20.68 7.36 9.52
C TYR A 238 21.83 6.52 10.14
N GLY A 239 23.08 6.88 9.87
CA GLY A 239 24.27 6.23 10.41
C GLY A 239 24.70 6.78 11.77
N THR A 240 25.57 6.02 12.44
CA THR A 240 26.14 6.38 13.76
C THR A 240 27.40 7.23 13.67
N ARG A 241 27.80 7.66 12.47
CA ARG A 241 29.00 8.46 12.21
C ARG A 241 28.70 9.59 11.23
N PRO A 242 29.37 10.75 11.34
CA PRO A 242 29.29 11.79 10.33
C PRO A 242 29.75 11.27 8.96
N MET A 243 29.13 11.76 7.89
CA MET A 243 29.33 11.33 6.50
C MET A 243 29.58 12.55 5.60
N GLU A 244 30.49 12.41 4.63
CA GLU A 244 30.63 13.39 3.55
C GLU A 244 29.59 13.08 2.47
N ILE A 245 28.75 14.04 2.13
CA ILE A 245 27.66 13.88 1.14
C ILE A 245 27.98 14.52 -0.21
N GLY A 246 29.18 15.12 -0.35
CA GLY A 246 29.60 15.75 -1.58
C GLY A 246 29.64 14.78 -2.77
N GLY A 247 29.08 15.21 -3.89
CA GLY A 247 29.06 14.46 -5.15
C GLY A 247 27.94 13.44 -5.27
N TYR A 248 27.13 13.22 -4.24
CA TYR A 248 25.85 12.52 -4.39
C TYR A 248 24.95 13.34 -5.32
N VAL A 249 24.10 12.67 -6.10
CA VAL A 249 23.22 13.33 -7.07
C VAL A 249 21.78 13.05 -6.69
N ILE A 250 20.98 14.11 -6.59
CA ILE A 250 19.52 14.01 -6.50
C ILE A 250 19.00 14.23 -7.89
N ALA A 251 18.20 13.30 -8.40
CA ALA A 251 17.67 13.35 -9.75
C ALA A 251 16.17 13.05 -9.74
N THR A 252 15.45 13.66 -10.67
CA THR A 252 14.05 13.34 -10.97
C THR A 252 13.98 12.35 -12.14
N SER A 253 12.83 11.69 -12.30
CA SER A 253 12.58 10.78 -13.43
C SER A 253 12.41 11.50 -14.78
N ASP A 254 12.19 12.82 -14.78
CA ASP A 254 12.07 13.64 -16.00
C ASP A 254 13.41 14.20 -16.49
N GLY A 255 14.47 14.09 -15.67
CA GLY A 255 15.86 14.34 -16.06
C GLY A 255 16.52 15.55 -15.40
N ASP A 256 15.84 16.24 -14.48
CA ASP A 256 16.46 17.29 -13.65
C ASP A 256 17.36 16.70 -12.57
N GLU A 257 18.43 17.44 -12.24
CA GLU A 257 19.47 16.95 -11.34
C GLU A 257 20.14 18.04 -10.51
N TYR A 258 20.48 17.68 -9.28
CA TYR A 258 21.27 18.48 -8.34
C TYR A 258 22.41 17.66 -7.76
N VAL A 259 23.64 18.16 -7.87
CA VAL A 259 24.82 17.53 -7.28
C VAL A 259 25.09 18.17 -5.92
N LEU A 260 25.05 17.38 -4.86
CA LEU A 260 25.32 17.85 -3.51
C LEU A 260 26.73 18.44 -3.40
N PRO A 261 26.88 19.65 -2.85
CA PRO A 261 28.17 20.26 -2.64
C PRO A 261 28.96 19.48 -1.58
N LEU A 262 30.26 19.75 -1.49
CA LEU A 262 31.09 19.18 -0.42
C LEU A 262 30.56 19.66 0.94
N GLU A 263 29.91 18.75 1.65
CA GLU A 263 29.29 18.98 2.94
C GLU A 263 29.43 17.73 3.80
N ARG A 264 29.54 17.94 5.10
CA ARG A 264 29.61 16.86 6.09
C ARG A 264 28.35 16.83 6.93
N LEU A 265 27.56 15.79 6.78
CA LEU A 265 26.32 15.55 7.51
C LEU A 265 26.62 14.79 8.82
N PRO A 266 26.28 15.32 10.02
CA PRO A 266 26.47 14.63 11.29
C PRO A 266 25.73 13.28 11.36
N ALA A 267 26.14 12.41 12.29
CA ALA A 267 25.39 11.20 12.60
C ALA A 267 23.97 11.56 13.08
N GLY A 268 22.93 10.98 12.50
CA GLY A 268 21.54 11.37 12.78
C GLY A 268 21.17 12.77 12.31
N GLY A 269 22.02 13.41 11.49
CA GLY A 269 21.77 14.77 10.99
C GLY A 269 20.91 14.79 9.73
N PHE A 270 20.22 15.91 9.52
CA PHE A 270 19.34 16.18 8.40
C PHE A 270 19.89 17.26 7.48
N ARG A 271 19.60 17.17 6.18
CA ARG A 271 19.90 18.20 5.18
C ARG A 271 18.68 18.45 4.31
N SER A 272 17.98 19.54 4.59
CA SER A 272 16.84 20.00 3.79
C SER A 272 17.32 20.87 2.63
N LEU A 273 16.68 20.72 1.47
CA LEU A 273 16.97 21.39 0.21
C LEU A 273 15.65 21.89 -0.37
N ASP A 274 15.57 23.18 -0.65
CA ASP A 274 14.39 23.80 -1.28
C ASP A 274 14.54 23.90 -2.79
N GLU A 275 13.45 24.22 -3.48
CA GLU A 275 13.41 24.42 -4.93
C GLU A 275 14.44 25.45 -5.42
N ALA A 276 14.75 26.48 -4.62
CA ALA A 276 15.72 27.49 -4.98
C ALA A 276 17.16 26.95 -4.99
N GLU A 277 17.49 26.05 -4.06
CA GLU A 277 18.78 25.36 -4.01
C GLU A 277 18.86 24.26 -5.08
N LEU A 278 17.81 23.46 -5.24
CA LEU A 278 17.75 22.35 -6.19
C LEU A 278 17.75 22.83 -7.66
N GLY A 279 17.10 23.96 -7.93
CA GLY A 279 16.91 24.48 -9.27
C GLY A 279 15.80 23.78 -10.07
N PHE A 280 15.07 22.86 -9.44
CA PHE A 280 13.95 22.12 -10.00
C PHE A 280 12.88 21.85 -8.95
N ASN A 281 11.67 21.51 -9.41
CA ASN A 281 10.65 20.86 -8.60
C ASN A 281 10.38 19.46 -9.13
N ALA A 282 9.63 18.66 -8.38
CA ALA A 282 9.12 17.39 -8.87
C ALA A 282 7.60 17.34 -8.75
N ALA A 283 6.92 16.92 -9.82
CA ALA A 283 5.47 16.82 -9.87
C ALA A 283 4.98 15.56 -9.14
N PRO A 284 3.74 15.54 -8.60
CA PRO A 284 3.16 14.32 -8.06
C PRO A 284 3.21 13.19 -9.10
N GLY A 285 3.79 12.06 -8.71
CA GLY A 285 3.99 10.88 -9.53
C GLY A 285 5.36 10.71 -10.17
N GLU A 286 6.19 11.75 -10.17
CA GLU A 286 7.61 11.64 -10.53
C GLU A 286 8.41 10.91 -9.45
N ARG A 287 9.57 10.37 -9.84
CA ARG A 287 10.48 9.69 -8.92
C ARG A 287 11.69 10.57 -8.64
N LEU A 288 11.95 10.82 -7.36
CA LEU A 288 13.23 11.30 -6.85
C LEU A 288 14.15 10.11 -6.63
N LEU A 289 15.40 10.24 -7.04
CA LEU A 289 16.45 9.23 -6.88
C LEU A 289 17.69 9.89 -6.31
N ILE A 290 18.31 9.26 -5.31
CA ILE A 290 19.65 9.61 -4.85
C ILE A 290 20.62 8.64 -5.50
N TYR A 291 21.62 9.17 -6.20
CA TYR A 291 22.77 8.40 -6.69
C TYR A 291 24.00 8.66 -5.83
N SER A 292 24.77 7.60 -5.63
CA SER A 292 26.13 7.70 -5.08
C SER A 292 27.05 8.52 -6.00
N PRO A 293 28.17 9.07 -5.49
CA PRO A 293 29.12 9.82 -6.30
C PRO A 293 29.56 9.07 -7.57
N GLY A 294 29.55 9.78 -8.70
CA GLY A 294 29.83 9.19 -10.01
C GLY A 294 28.73 8.27 -10.55
N ARG A 295 27.54 8.28 -9.92
CA ARG A 295 26.39 7.41 -10.22
C ARG A 295 26.71 5.93 -10.21
N SER A 296 27.57 5.50 -9.29
CA SER A 296 27.95 4.09 -9.19
C SER A 296 26.83 3.16 -8.72
N GLY A 297 25.71 3.72 -8.26
CA GLY A 297 24.53 3.01 -7.78
C GLY A 297 23.48 3.99 -7.24
N VAL A 298 22.23 3.53 -7.16
CA VAL A 298 21.12 4.21 -6.49
C VAL A 298 21.23 3.95 -4.98
N VAL A 299 21.05 5.00 -4.20
CA VAL A 299 21.15 5.01 -2.73
C VAL A 299 19.77 4.93 -2.10
N ASP A 300 18.83 5.74 -2.60
CA ASP A 300 17.43 5.74 -2.17
C ASP A 300 16.55 6.34 -3.28
N GLY A 301 15.24 6.18 -3.17
CA GLY A 301 14.28 6.79 -4.07
C GLY A 301 12.90 6.96 -3.46
N TYR A 302 12.13 7.90 -4.00
CA TYR A 302 10.78 8.21 -3.56
C TYR A 302 9.91 8.65 -4.72
N ARG A 303 8.64 8.24 -4.75
CA ARG A 303 7.65 8.76 -5.70
C ARG A 303 6.91 9.92 -5.06
N VAL A 304 7.03 11.10 -5.64
CA VAL A 304 6.44 12.35 -5.11
C VAL A 304 4.92 12.22 -5.04
N ASP A 305 4.34 12.70 -3.95
CA ASP A 305 2.91 12.61 -3.67
C ASP A 305 2.24 13.99 -3.71
N THR A 306 0.91 14.03 -3.65
CA THR A 306 0.12 15.28 -3.57
C THR A 306 0.09 15.86 -2.17
N VAL A 307 0.68 15.18 -1.19
CA VAL A 307 0.78 15.57 0.22
C VAL A 307 2.21 15.34 0.73
N ALA A 308 2.58 16.04 1.80
CA ALA A 308 3.89 15.87 2.43
C ALA A 308 4.01 14.46 2.99
N ARG A 309 5.20 13.87 2.86
CA ARG A 309 5.53 12.58 3.46
C ARG A 309 6.85 12.61 4.17
N GLY A 310 6.91 11.96 5.33
CA GLY A 310 8.10 11.78 6.13
C GLY A 310 8.30 10.29 6.47
N ARG A 311 9.53 9.87 6.73
CA ARG A 311 9.84 8.50 7.17
C ARG A 311 9.74 8.34 8.68
N TRP A 312 9.18 7.22 9.15
CA TRP A 312 9.25 6.79 10.54
C TRP A 312 9.65 5.32 10.67
N PRO A 313 10.77 4.99 11.35
CA PRO A 313 11.80 5.89 11.87
C PRO A 313 12.55 6.66 10.76
N ASP A 314 13.16 7.80 11.11
CA ASP A 314 13.90 8.64 10.16
C ASP A 314 14.91 7.83 9.31
N GLY A 315 14.95 8.13 8.01
CA GLY A 315 15.86 7.57 7.01
C GLY A 315 15.75 6.07 6.73
N THR A 316 14.94 5.31 7.47
CA THR A 316 14.91 3.83 7.37
C THR A 316 13.51 3.24 7.35
N GLY A 317 12.54 3.94 7.90
CA GLY A 317 11.17 3.48 8.01
C GLY A 317 10.31 3.74 6.79
N THR A 318 9.03 3.42 6.94
CA THR A 318 8.02 3.65 5.92
C THR A 318 7.67 5.13 5.80
N TRP A 319 7.10 5.53 4.67
CA TRP A 319 6.62 6.88 4.43
C TRP A 319 5.22 7.06 5.02
N LEU A 320 5.05 8.04 5.90
CA LEU A 320 3.81 8.37 6.61
C LEU A 320 3.41 9.83 6.34
N TYR A 321 2.30 10.27 6.95
CA TYR A 321 1.83 11.66 6.93
C TYR A 321 2.38 12.38 8.17
N PRO A 322 3.38 13.26 8.04
CA PRO A 322 3.90 14.01 9.18
C PRO A 322 2.89 15.05 9.67
N ASP A 323 2.89 15.35 10.96
CA ASP A 323 1.96 16.33 11.58
C ASP A 323 2.13 17.74 11.00
N ALA A 324 3.38 18.06 10.64
CA ALA A 324 3.82 19.31 10.06
C ALA A 324 5.15 19.08 9.33
N PRO A 325 5.54 19.98 8.40
CA PRO A 325 6.88 20.01 7.85
C PRO A 325 7.96 20.08 8.94
N THR A 326 8.94 19.17 8.89
CA THR A 326 9.99 19.02 9.92
C THR A 326 11.40 19.27 9.40
N ALA A 327 11.55 20.17 8.42
CA ALA A 327 12.84 20.52 7.83
C ALA A 327 13.95 20.81 8.88
N GLY A 328 14.97 19.97 8.89
CA GLY A 328 16.16 20.04 9.72
C GLY A 328 16.07 19.25 11.03
N GLU A 329 14.92 18.63 11.32
CA GLU A 329 14.61 17.94 12.56
C GLU A 329 14.03 16.55 12.29
N ALA A 330 13.92 15.73 13.34
CA ALA A 330 13.28 14.42 13.23
C ALA A 330 11.80 14.59 12.84
N ASN A 331 11.30 13.69 11.99
CA ASN A 331 9.91 13.73 11.57
C ASN A 331 8.97 13.54 12.77
N SER A 332 7.93 14.37 12.85
CA SER A 332 6.89 14.28 13.88
C SER A 332 5.68 13.57 13.33
N PHE A 333 5.21 12.59 14.08
CA PHE A 333 3.97 11.88 13.80
C PHE A 333 3.15 11.75 15.08
N ALA A 334 1.88 12.09 14.98
CA ALA A 334 0.86 11.68 15.92
C ALA A 334 0.51 10.22 15.59
N LEU A 335 1.21 9.30 16.24
CA LEU A 335 0.89 7.88 16.17
C LEU A 335 -0.22 7.60 17.17
N HIS A 336 -1.40 7.22 16.66
CA HIS A 336 -2.55 6.87 17.46
C HIS A 336 -2.77 5.36 17.42
N ASP A 337 -2.86 4.75 18.60
CA ASP A 337 -3.08 3.32 18.77
C ASP A 337 -4.56 3.00 19.12
N GLU A 338 -5.49 3.95 18.92
CA GLU A 338 -6.89 3.94 19.42
C GLU A 338 -7.95 3.83 18.28
N ILE A 339 -9.03 3.04 18.46
CA ILE A 339 -10.25 3.05 17.60
C ILE A 339 -11.37 3.61 18.46
N VAL A 340 -12.17 4.45 17.81
CA VAL A 340 -13.50 4.84 18.27
C VAL A 340 -14.51 4.38 17.23
N ILE A 341 -15.25 3.31 17.51
CA ILE A 341 -16.50 2.97 16.80
C ILE A 341 -17.61 3.69 17.54
N ASN A 342 -18.55 4.32 16.84
CA ASN A 342 -19.64 5.00 17.54
C ASN A 342 -21.01 4.98 16.86
N GLU A 343 -21.23 4.22 15.78
CA GLU A 343 -22.59 4.13 15.20
C GLU A 343 -22.89 2.71 14.74
N ILE A 344 -24.11 2.26 15.06
CA ILE A 344 -24.66 1.02 14.52
C ILE A 344 -26.09 1.30 14.05
N MET A 345 -26.36 1.07 12.77
CA MET A 345 -27.71 1.16 12.22
C MET A 345 -28.45 -0.17 12.37
N TYR A 346 -29.70 -0.08 12.84
CA TYR A 346 -30.65 -1.18 12.96
C TYR A 346 -31.50 -1.39 11.70
#